data_AF-A0A2A5X1M8-F1
#
_entry.id   AF-A0A2A5X1M8-F1
#
_cell.length_a   1.000
_cell.length_b   1.000
_cell.length_c   1.000
_cell.angle_alpha   90.00
_cell.angle_beta   90.00
_cell.angle_gamma   90.00
#
_symmetry.space_group_name_H-M   'P 1'
#
loop_
_entity.id
_entity.type
_entity.pdbx_description
1 polymer ?
#
loop_
_entity_poly.entity_id
_entity_poly.type
_entity_poly.pdbx_seq_one_letter_code
_entity_poly.pdbx_strand_id
1 'polypeptide(L)'
;MPTYYITTLNIAIPFFISLILIEILFSKIYRKDYVMRSMDTLSSLCSGLTNIIKDVLGLTFIIISYGYMVQHLALFKMESSVMIYVIAFIGIDFAGYWVHRVNHSINYFWNHHIIHHSSEEFNLACALRQSISNFFSISFIFLIPTAILGVPPEVVALLAPLHLFAQYWYHTRLIGKLGFLEYIIVTPSHHRVHHAINKEYLDKNLSQVFIIWDKLFGTFQEELENVPPVYGVKRPLRSWNPIVINFSHLFSLFKDAWRTDNFVDKFRIWFMPTGWRPQDIISKYPLESIESPYEYKKYYPKLSMKLQIWSWFQYFLVFFFMIYFINHLHLFDFTEGTLYAIFLFISIYSLTSLMDLDSTAWIVEILKSSLGLLYIYIYGDWFYAAGYFSNINSLLIIYFILSSLVVIYFSLNERKISYNPI
;
A
#
# COMPACT_ATOMS: atom_id res chain seq x y z
N MET A 1 -21.59 10.14 -4.59
CA MET A 1 -20.59 9.09 -4.30
C MET A 1 -19.22 9.66 -3.94
N PRO A 2 -18.60 10.58 -4.72
CA PRO A 2 -17.29 11.16 -4.35
C PRO A 2 -17.29 11.80 -2.96
N THR A 3 -18.38 12.48 -2.60
CA THR A 3 -18.50 13.22 -1.35
C THR A 3 -18.37 12.34 -0.11
N TYR A 4 -19.06 11.20 -0.02
CA TYR A 4 -18.98 10.33 1.15
C TYR A 4 -17.57 9.76 1.32
N TYR A 5 -16.96 9.28 0.24
CA TYR A 5 -15.59 8.75 0.28
C TYR A 5 -14.58 9.83 0.72
N ILE A 6 -14.65 11.03 0.14
CA ILE A 6 -13.80 12.17 0.54
C ILE A 6 -14.04 12.55 2.01
N THR A 7 -15.31 12.61 2.45
CA THR A 7 -15.64 12.87 3.86
C THR A 7 -15.06 11.79 4.77
N THR A 8 -15.17 10.50 4.41
CA THR A 8 -14.58 9.42 5.20
C THR A 8 -13.06 9.53 5.26
N LEU A 9 -12.38 9.85 4.14
CA LEU A 9 -10.93 10.07 4.12
C LEU A 9 -10.52 11.25 5.01
N ASN A 10 -11.23 12.37 4.95
CA ASN A 10 -10.96 13.55 5.78
C ASN A 10 -11.08 13.26 7.29
N ILE A 11 -11.85 12.25 7.69
CA ILE A 11 -11.96 11.79 9.08
C ILE A 11 -10.88 10.73 9.39
N ALA A 12 -10.71 9.75 8.51
CA ALA A 12 -9.82 8.62 8.71
C ALA A 12 -8.34 9.02 8.73
N ILE A 13 -7.91 9.93 7.84
CA ILE A 13 -6.51 10.34 7.72
C ILE A 13 -5.99 10.96 9.03
N PRO A 14 -6.62 12.00 9.63
CA PRO A 14 -6.17 12.55 10.92
C PRO A 14 -6.19 11.53 12.06
N PHE A 15 -7.18 10.64 12.06
CA PHE A 15 -7.31 9.58 13.06
C PHE A 15 -6.14 8.58 12.98
N PHE A 16 -5.83 8.07 11.78
CA PHE A 16 -4.69 7.16 11.58
C PHE A 16 -3.36 7.83 11.90
N ILE A 17 -3.14 9.07 11.46
CA ILE A 17 -1.92 9.82 11.79
C ILE A 17 -1.79 9.97 13.31
N SER A 18 -2.87 10.29 14.01
CA SER A 18 -2.87 10.41 15.47
C SER A 18 -2.54 9.08 16.16
N LEU A 19 -3.06 7.96 15.68
CA LEU A 19 -2.72 6.63 16.21
C LEU A 19 -1.24 6.26 15.96
N ILE A 20 -0.68 6.59 14.80
CA ILE A 20 0.75 6.40 14.52
C ILE A 20 1.60 7.24 15.49
N LEU A 21 1.24 8.51 15.70
CA LEU A 21 1.94 9.38 16.64
C LEU A 21 1.86 8.85 18.08
N ILE A 22 0.69 8.37 18.51
CA ILE A 22 0.51 7.73 19.81
C ILE A 22 1.39 6.49 19.94
N GLU A 23 1.45 5.63 18.91
CA GLU A 23 2.33 4.46 18.90
C GLU A 23 3.82 4.84 18.99
N ILE A 24 4.25 5.87 18.26
CA ILE A 24 5.62 6.40 18.32
C ILE A 24 5.94 6.94 19.72
N LEU A 25 5.03 7.69 20.34
CA LEU A 25 5.24 8.25 21.68
C LEU A 25 5.27 7.14 22.73
N PHE A 26 4.30 6.21 22.67
CA PHE A 26 4.20 5.10 23.60
C PHE A 26 5.43 4.19 23.53
N SER A 27 5.89 3.84 22.32
CA SER A 27 7.10 3.03 22.15
C SER A 27 8.34 3.68 22.74
N LYS A 28 8.55 4.99 22.51
CA LYS A 28 9.68 5.72 23.09
C LYS A 28 9.68 5.76 24.63
N ILE A 29 8.49 5.80 25.23
CA ILE A 29 8.35 5.90 26.70
C ILE A 29 8.42 4.51 27.36
N TYR A 30 7.70 3.51 26.83
CA TYR A 30 7.42 2.25 27.52
C TYR A 30 7.97 0.98 26.84
N ARG A 31 8.38 1.03 25.58
CA ARG A 31 8.87 -0.13 24.79
C ARG A 31 10.06 0.26 23.91
N LYS A 32 11.20 0.56 24.53
CA LYS A 32 12.41 1.05 23.83
C LYS A 32 13.01 0.03 22.84
N ASP A 33 12.65 -1.23 22.98
CA ASP A 33 12.97 -2.34 22.07
C ASP A 33 12.11 -2.32 20.78
N TYR A 34 11.00 -1.58 20.77
CA TYR A 34 10.15 -1.39 19.60
C TYR A 34 10.79 -0.41 18.62
N VAL A 35 11.47 -0.96 17.61
CA VAL A 35 12.13 -0.17 16.58
C VAL A 35 11.12 0.38 15.57
N MET A 36 10.99 1.70 15.50
CA MET A 36 10.29 2.40 14.42
C MET A 36 11.30 3.18 13.58
N ARG A 37 11.47 2.75 12.34
CA ARG A 37 12.42 3.35 11.40
C ARG A 37 11.76 4.47 10.63
N SER A 38 12.27 5.68 10.81
CA SER A 38 11.75 6.92 10.21
C SER A 38 11.42 6.79 8.71
N MET A 39 12.36 6.30 7.90
CA MET A 39 12.17 6.17 6.46
C MET A 39 11.21 5.03 6.07
N ASP A 40 11.12 3.98 6.87
CA ASP A 40 10.16 2.89 6.64
C ASP A 40 8.72 3.33 6.97
N THR A 41 8.54 4.10 8.06
CA THR A 41 7.28 4.79 8.36
C THR A 41 6.92 5.74 7.22
N LEU A 42 7.89 6.54 6.74
CA LEU A 42 7.66 7.48 5.66
C LEU A 42 7.28 6.80 4.34
N SER A 43 7.93 5.67 4.01
CA SER A 43 7.55 4.81 2.87
C SER A 43 6.10 4.35 2.97
N SER A 44 5.67 3.94 4.16
CA SER A 44 4.31 3.47 4.39
C SER A 44 3.28 4.59 4.25
N LEU A 45 3.57 5.79 4.76
CA LEU A 45 2.76 6.98 4.54
C LEU A 45 2.66 7.35 3.05
N CYS A 46 3.78 7.31 2.32
CA CYS A 46 3.80 7.52 0.87
C CYS A 46 2.95 6.49 0.12
N SER A 47 2.98 5.22 0.56
CA SER A 47 2.12 4.17 0.00
C SER A 47 0.64 4.45 0.23
N GLY A 48 0.27 4.99 1.39
CA GLY A 48 -1.09 5.44 1.68
C GLY A 48 -1.54 6.53 0.71
N LEU A 49 -0.66 7.50 0.42
CA LEU A 49 -0.93 8.53 -0.58
C LEU A 49 -1.12 7.94 -1.97
N THR A 50 -0.24 7.05 -2.44
CA THR A 50 -0.41 6.43 -3.77
C THR A 50 -1.71 5.64 -3.89
N ASN A 51 -2.13 4.97 -2.81
CA ASN A 51 -3.39 4.24 -2.78
C ASN A 51 -4.60 5.19 -2.86
N ILE A 52 -4.60 6.32 -2.15
CA ILE A 52 -5.65 7.34 -2.27
C ILE A 52 -5.78 7.82 -3.72
N ILE A 53 -4.66 8.13 -4.41
CA ILE A 53 -4.70 8.56 -5.81
C ILE A 53 -5.35 7.49 -6.68
N LYS A 54 -4.94 6.22 -6.52
CA LYS A 54 -5.48 5.09 -7.29
C LYS A 54 -6.98 4.86 -6.98
N ASP A 55 -7.42 4.96 -5.74
CA ASP A 55 -8.80 4.66 -5.36
C ASP A 55 -9.77 5.77 -5.75
N VAL A 56 -9.35 7.04 -5.69
CA VAL A 56 -10.12 8.17 -6.24
C VAL A 56 -10.43 7.95 -7.73
N LEU A 57 -9.53 7.32 -8.48
CA LEU A 57 -9.72 7.00 -9.90
C LEU A 57 -10.43 5.64 -10.14
N GLY A 58 -10.34 4.69 -9.19
CA GLY A 58 -10.70 3.27 -9.40
C GLY A 58 -12.06 2.81 -8.85
N LEU A 59 -12.69 3.54 -7.92
CA LEU A 59 -13.94 3.13 -7.24
C LEU A 59 -15.11 2.86 -8.21
N THR A 60 -15.11 3.49 -9.38
CA THR A 60 -16.15 3.35 -10.42
C THR A 60 -16.28 1.90 -10.91
N PHE A 61 -15.17 1.17 -11.06
CA PHE A 61 -15.21 -0.18 -11.65
C PHE A 61 -15.88 -1.22 -10.73
N ILE A 62 -15.64 -1.13 -9.41
CA ILE A 62 -16.23 -2.06 -8.43
C ILE A 62 -17.75 -1.89 -8.39
N ILE A 63 -18.23 -0.65 -8.38
CA ILE A 63 -19.66 -0.34 -8.31
C ILE A 63 -20.38 -0.86 -9.56
N ILE A 64 -19.80 -0.62 -10.75
CA ILE A 64 -20.39 -1.06 -12.02
C ILE A 64 -20.43 -2.59 -12.10
N SER A 65 -19.30 -3.25 -11.82
CA SER A 65 -19.21 -4.72 -11.91
C SER A 65 -20.12 -5.43 -10.89
N TYR A 66 -20.16 -4.95 -9.64
CA TYR A 66 -21.06 -5.49 -8.63
C TYR A 66 -22.54 -5.19 -8.91
N GLY A 67 -22.87 -3.99 -9.38
CA GLY A 67 -24.22 -3.63 -9.80
C GLY A 67 -24.74 -4.54 -10.92
N TYR A 68 -23.88 -4.85 -11.90
CA TYR A 68 -24.20 -5.82 -12.95
C TYR A 68 -24.50 -7.22 -12.38
N MET A 69 -23.71 -7.71 -11.43
CA MET A 69 -23.99 -8.99 -10.79
C MET A 69 -25.33 -9.00 -10.05
N VAL A 70 -25.64 -7.97 -9.27
CA VAL A 70 -26.92 -7.89 -8.56
C VAL A 70 -28.08 -7.88 -9.55
N GLN A 71 -27.97 -7.13 -10.65
CA GLN A 71 -29.01 -7.06 -11.67
C GLN A 71 -29.34 -8.41 -12.32
N HIS A 72 -28.34 -9.30 -12.47
CA HIS A 72 -28.47 -10.55 -13.21
C HIS A 72 -28.49 -11.82 -12.35
N LEU A 73 -27.96 -11.77 -11.12
CA LEU A 73 -27.80 -12.94 -10.25
C LEU A 73 -28.66 -12.88 -8.98
N ALA A 74 -29.19 -11.72 -8.61
CA ALA A 74 -30.00 -11.61 -7.40
C ALA A 74 -31.26 -12.48 -7.49
N LEU A 75 -31.41 -13.40 -6.53
CA LEU A 75 -32.60 -14.23 -6.38
C LEU A 75 -33.57 -13.63 -5.37
N PHE A 76 -33.07 -12.78 -4.49
CA PHE A 76 -33.85 -12.11 -3.45
C PHE A 76 -33.78 -10.59 -3.67
N LYS A 77 -34.83 -9.89 -3.23
CA LYS A 77 -34.82 -8.44 -3.12
C LYS A 77 -34.83 -8.11 -1.63
N MET A 78 -33.71 -7.64 -1.11
CA MET A 78 -33.65 -7.22 0.29
C MET A 78 -34.15 -5.80 0.44
N GLU A 79 -35.13 -5.61 1.30
CA GLU A 79 -35.56 -4.28 1.74
C GLU A 79 -34.54 -3.69 2.73
N SER A 80 -34.51 -2.36 2.80
CA SER A 80 -33.60 -1.64 3.69
C SER A 80 -33.88 -2.01 5.15
N SER A 81 -32.93 -2.71 5.78
CA SER A 81 -33.00 -3.14 7.17
C SER A 81 -31.59 -3.23 7.74
N VAL A 82 -31.42 -3.17 9.06
CA VAL A 82 -30.10 -3.34 9.70
C VAL A 82 -29.44 -4.68 9.30
N MET A 83 -30.26 -5.71 9.06
CA MET A 83 -29.80 -7.02 8.64
C MET A 83 -29.03 -6.99 7.31
N ILE A 84 -29.41 -6.10 6.37
CA ILE A 84 -28.71 -5.98 5.08
C ILE A 84 -27.25 -5.56 5.26
N TYR A 85 -26.98 -4.67 6.22
CA TYR A 85 -25.63 -4.19 6.51
C TYR A 85 -24.80 -5.29 7.18
N VAL A 86 -25.40 -6.08 8.07
CA VAL A 86 -24.73 -7.23 8.70
C VAL A 86 -24.36 -8.29 7.66
N ILE A 87 -25.32 -8.68 6.81
CA ILE A 87 -25.09 -9.66 5.74
C ILE A 87 -24.04 -9.14 4.76
N ALA A 88 -24.14 -7.87 4.35
CA ALA A 88 -23.16 -7.25 3.47
C ALA A 88 -21.76 -7.24 4.09
N PHE A 89 -21.63 -6.88 5.38
CA PHE A 89 -20.35 -6.85 6.07
C PHE A 89 -19.71 -8.24 6.15
N ILE A 90 -20.48 -9.28 6.51
CA ILE A 90 -20.03 -10.68 6.52
C ILE A 90 -19.63 -11.12 5.11
N GLY A 91 -20.41 -10.77 4.09
CA GLY A 91 -20.12 -11.09 2.69
C GLY A 91 -18.85 -10.41 2.16
N ILE A 92 -18.61 -9.15 2.55
CA ILE A 92 -17.37 -8.43 2.25
C ILE A 92 -16.19 -9.10 2.95
N ASP A 93 -16.33 -9.49 4.22
CA ASP A 93 -15.26 -10.16 4.96
C ASP A 93 -14.92 -11.55 4.38
N PHE A 94 -15.94 -12.32 3.98
CA PHE A 94 -15.77 -13.58 3.26
C PHE A 94 -15.03 -13.39 1.93
N ALA A 95 -15.47 -12.40 1.13
CA ALA A 95 -14.81 -12.08 -0.13
C ALA A 95 -13.36 -11.63 0.10
N GLY A 96 -13.13 -10.84 1.16
CA GLY A 96 -11.83 -10.41 1.63
C GLY A 96 -10.90 -11.58 1.91
N TYR A 97 -11.35 -12.57 2.70
CA TYR A 97 -10.58 -13.79 2.98
C TYR A 97 -10.13 -14.51 1.70
N TRP A 98 -11.03 -14.72 0.74
CA TRP A 98 -10.69 -15.46 -0.48
C TRP A 98 -9.78 -14.68 -1.41
N VAL A 99 -10.01 -13.37 -1.57
CA VAL A 99 -9.08 -12.50 -2.31
C VAL A 99 -7.70 -12.54 -1.68
N HIS A 100 -7.64 -12.45 -0.35
CA HIS A 100 -6.39 -12.47 0.38
C HIS A 100 -5.66 -13.81 0.22
N ARG A 101 -6.39 -14.93 0.30
CA ARG A 101 -5.85 -16.26 0.04
C ARG A 101 -5.33 -16.42 -1.38
N VAL A 102 -6.06 -15.95 -2.39
CA VAL A 102 -5.59 -15.97 -3.78
C VAL A 102 -4.32 -15.12 -3.95
N ASN A 103 -4.27 -13.95 -3.32
CA ASN A 103 -3.08 -13.09 -3.33
C ASN A 103 -1.85 -13.80 -2.75
N HIS A 104 -1.99 -14.56 -1.66
CA HIS A 104 -0.87 -15.32 -1.10
C HIS A 104 -0.54 -16.59 -1.89
N SER A 105 -1.51 -17.17 -2.61
CA SER A 105 -1.34 -18.49 -3.23
C SER A 105 -0.83 -18.46 -4.67
N ILE A 106 -0.97 -17.35 -5.41
CA ILE A 106 -0.70 -17.31 -6.86
C ILE A 106 0.25 -16.17 -7.21
N ASN A 107 1.29 -16.45 -7.99
CA ASN A 107 2.34 -15.50 -8.40
C ASN A 107 1.80 -14.13 -8.88
N TYR A 108 0.88 -14.10 -9.85
CA TYR A 108 0.35 -12.84 -10.36
C TYR A 108 -0.35 -12.02 -9.26
N PHE A 109 -1.19 -12.68 -8.45
CA PHE A 109 -1.96 -12.02 -7.40
C PHE A 109 -1.11 -11.65 -6.18
N TRP A 110 0.02 -12.32 -5.95
CA TRP A 110 0.99 -11.88 -4.94
C TRP A 110 1.52 -10.48 -5.21
N ASN A 111 1.63 -10.06 -6.48
CA ASN A 111 1.99 -8.69 -6.82
C ASN A 111 0.99 -7.65 -6.27
N HIS A 112 -0.28 -8.03 -6.07
CA HIS A 112 -1.31 -7.15 -5.51
C HIS A 112 -1.21 -7.01 -4.00
N HIS A 113 -0.33 -7.77 -3.33
CA HIS A 113 -0.28 -7.81 -1.88
C HIS A 113 1.13 -7.73 -1.30
N ILE A 114 2.18 -8.02 -2.08
CA ILE A 114 3.57 -7.96 -1.65
C ILE A 114 3.97 -6.62 -1.02
N ILE A 115 3.40 -5.49 -1.49
CA ILE A 115 3.68 -4.18 -0.87
C ILE A 115 3.24 -4.14 0.59
N HIS A 116 2.12 -4.78 0.94
CA HIS A 116 1.62 -4.84 2.30
C HIS A 116 2.63 -5.50 3.23
N HIS A 117 3.25 -6.59 2.78
CA HIS A 117 4.30 -7.32 3.51
C HIS A 117 5.70 -6.71 3.37
N SER A 118 5.88 -5.69 2.52
CA SER A 118 7.21 -5.20 2.17
C SER A 118 7.92 -4.45 3.30
N SER A 119 7.21 -4.02 4.34
CA SER A 119 7.87 -3.42 5.50
C SER A 119 8.59 -4.50 6.29
N GLU A 120 9.84 -4.23 6.61
CA GLU A 120 10.65 -5.09 7.47
C GLU A 120 10.45 -4.71 8.95
N GLU A 121 9.68 -3.67 9.25
CA GLU A 121 9.19 -3.35 10.58
C GLU A 121 7.68 -3.65 10.66
N PHE A 122 7.16 -3.86 11.87
CA PHE A 122 5.73 -4.09 12.06
C PHE A 122 5.17 -3.08 13.06
N ASN A 123 4.41 -2.13 12.53
CA ASN A 123 3.81 -0.99 13.22
C ASN A 123 2.60 -0.45 12.44
N LEU A 124 1.85 0.47 13.03
CA LEU A 124 0.56 0.90 12.49
C LEU A 124 0.69 1.55 11.10
N ALA A 125 1.83 2.18 10.81
CA ALA A 125 2.06 2.78 9.50
C ALA A 125 2.07 1.71 8.40
N CYS A 126 2.51 0.47 8.69
CA CYS A 126 2.56 -0.63 7.71
C CYS A 126 1.16 -0.95 7.13
N ALA A 127 0.08 -0.69 7.87
CA ALA A 127 -1.29 -0.84 7.37
C ALA A 127 -1.57 0.01 6.12
N LEU A 128 -0.85 1.13 5.96
CA LEU A 128 -1.00 2.05 4.83
C LEU A 128 -0.28 1.55 3.56
N ARG A 129 0.47 0.45 3.63
CA ARG A 129 1.11 -0.19 2.48
C ARG A 129 0.08 -0.94 1.64
N GLN A 130 -0.61 -0.20 0.79
CA GLN A 130 -1.68 -0.69 -0.07
C GLN A 130 -1.25 -0.74 -1.54
N SER A 131 -1.82 -1.69 -2.28
CA SER A 131 -1.48 -1.90 -3.69
C SER A 131 -2.07 -0.85 -4.61
N ILE A 132 -1.26 -0.43 -5.58
CA ILE A 132 -1.67 0.35 -6.75
C ILE A 132 -1.57 -0.46 -8.06
N SER A 133 -1.11 -1.71 -7.99
CA SER A 133 -0.98 -2.60 -9.14
C SER A 133 -2.28 -3.38 -9.42
N ASN A 134 -3.18 -3.48 -8.44
CA ASN A 134 -4.49 -4.10 -8.60
C ASN A 134 -5.53 -3.16 -9.24
N PHE A 135 -5.43 -2.96 -10.57
CA PHE A 135 -6.42 -2.17 -11.32
C PHE A 135 -7.77 -2.89 -11.45
N PHE A 136 -7.76 -4.23 -11.50
CA PHE A 136 -8.96 -5.07 -11.63
C PHE A 136 -9.04 -6.05 -10.46
N SER A 137 -9.80 -5.69 -9.44
CA SER A 137 -9.99 -6.59 -8.30
C SER A 137 -10.86 -7.78 -8.67
N ILE A 138 -10.43 -8.99 -8.30
CA ILE A 138 -11.24 -10.21 -8.40
C ILE A 138 -12.29 -10.33 -7.27
N SER A 139 -12.39 -9.33 -6.38
CA SER A 139 -13.35 -9.32 -5.28
C SER A 139 -14.79 -9.57 -5.72
N PHE A 140 -15.18 -9.13 -6.92
CA PHE A 140 -16.54 -9.33 -7.44
C PHE A 140 -16.90 -10.83 -7.54
N ILE A 141 -15.94 -11.70 -7.88
CA ILE A 141 -16.17 -13.15 -7.96
C ILE A 141 -16.58 -13.71 -6.59
N PHE A 142 -15.89 -13.29 -5.52
CA PHE A 142 -16.18 -13.77 -4.17
C PHE A 142 -17.34 -13.04 -3.50
N LEU A 143 -17.82 -11.94 -4.08
CA LEU A 143 -19.05 -11.26 -3.71
C LEU A 143 -20.30 -11.85 -4.37
N ILE A 144 -20.17 -12.88 -5.22
CA ILE A 144 -21.32 -13.57 -5.83
C ILE A 144 -22.38 -14.00 -4.80
N PRO A 145 -22.04 -14.61 -3.64
CA PRO A 145 -23.04 -14.96 -2.62
C PRO A 145 -23.82 -13.73 -2.13
N THR A 146 -23.12 -12.61 -1.89
CA THR A 146 -23.70 -11.33 -1.48
C THR A 146 -24.62 -10.75 -2.57
N ALA A 147 -24.24 -10.89 -3.84
CA ALA A 147 -25.04 -10.44 -4.98
C ALA A 147 -26.30 -11.31 -5.16
N ILE A 148 -26.21 -12.64 -4.98
CA ILE A 148 -27.35 -13.57 -5.03
C ILE A 148 -28.39 -13.21 -3.97
N LEU A 149 -27.94 -12.80 -2.78
CA LEU A 149 -28.81 -12.31 -1.71
C LEU A 149 -29.45 -10.96 -2.02
N GLY A 150 -29.06 -10.28 -3.10
CA GLY A 150 -29.67 -9.02 -3.54
C GLY A 150 -29.26 -7.81 -2.73
N VAL A 151 -28.07 -7.83 -2.12
CA VAL A 151 -27.53 -6.68 -1.38
C VAL A 151 -27.23 -5.53 -2.38
N PRO A 152 -27.80 -4.33 -2.18
CA PRO A 152 -27.59 -3.19 -3.05
C PRO A 152 -26.12 -2.76 -3.16
N PRO A 153 -25.64 -2.36 -4.35
CA PRO A 153 -24.27 -1.88 -4.56
C PRO A 153 -23.88 -0.71 -3.66
N GLU A 154 -24.83 0.15 -3.30
CA GLU A 154 -24.61 1.31 -2.42
C GLU A 154 -24.24 0.89 -1.00
N VAL A 155 -24.81 -0.23 -0.51
CA VAL A 155 -24.47 -0.79 0.80
C VAL A 155 -23.04 -1.32 0.80
N VAL A 156 -22.64 -2.04 -0.27
CA VAL A 156 -21.26 -2.53 -0.42
C VAL A 156 -20.28 -1.36 -0.55
N ALA A 157 -20.61 -0.34 -1.35
CA ALA A 157 -19.77 0.84 -1.52
C ALA A 157 -19.59 1.65 -0.22
N LEU A 158 -20.60 1.67 0.65
CA LEU A 158 -20.51 2.28 1.97
C LEU A 158 -19.64 1.46 2.93
N LEU A 159 -19.84 0.14 2.96
CA LEU A 159 -19.19 -0.74 3.93
C LEU A 159 -17.75 -1.11 3.56
N ALA A 160 -17.38 -1.16 2.28
CA ALA A 160 -16.05 -1.60 1.86
C ALA A 160 -14.91 -0.72 2.44
N PRO A 161 -14.98 0.64 2.43
CA PRO A 161 -13.97 1.47 3.10
C PRO A 161 -13.97 1.28 4.62
N LEU A 162 -15.14 1.12 5.25
CA LEU A 162 -15.24 0.90 6.69
C LEU A 162 -14.63 -0.44 7.12
N HIS A 163 -14.86 -1.48 6.31
CA HIS A 163 -14.25 -2.80 6.49
C HIS A 163 -12.73 -2.73 6.33
N LEU A 164 -12.21 -2.01 5.32
CA LEU A 164 -10.78 -1.76 5.17
C LEU A 164 -10.21 -1.02 6.40
N PHE A 165 -10.89 -0.01 6.92
CA PHE A 165 -10.43 0.73 8.08
C PHE A 165 -10.50 -0.07 9.38
N ALA A 166 -11.45 -1.01 9.51
CA ALA A 166 -11.52 -1.92 10.64
C ALA A 166 -10.29 -2.83 10.77
N GLN A 167 -9.51 -2.99 9.68
CA GLN A 167 -8.28 -3.79 9.64
C GLN A 167 -7.05 -3.03 10.16
N TYR A 168 -7.12 -1.72 10.31
CA TYR A 168 -5.96 -0.88 10.60
C TYR A 168 -5.29 -1.21 11.95
N TRP A 169 -6.09 -1.33 13.01
CA TRP A 169 -5.61 -1.30 14.40
C TRP A 169 -4.71 -2.49 14.79
N TYR A 170 -4.81 -3.63 14.11
CA TYR A 170 -4.07 -4.83 14.48
C TYR A 170 -2.62 -4.87 13.95
N HIS A 171 -2.16 -3.83 13.25
CA HIS A 171 -0.79 -3.71 12.76
C HIS A 171 0.16 -3.19 13.84
N THR A 172 0.34 -3.92 14.93
CA THR A 172 1.22 -3.47 16.01
C THR A 172 1.86 -4.65 16.75
N ARG A 173 3.05 -4.43 17.31
CA ARG A 173 3.67 -5.36 18.28
C ARG A 173 3.44 -4.93 19.73
N LEU A 174 2.77 -3.81 19.98
CA LEU A 174 2.55 -3.30 21.33
C LEU A 174 1.47 -4.08 22.09
N ILE A 175 0.54 -4.70 21.36
CA ILE A 175 -0.57 -5.48 21.93
C ILE A 175 -0.22 -6.97 21.78
N GLY A 176 -0.19 -7.70 22.90
CA GLY A 176 0.07 -9.14 22.92
C GLY A 176 -1.11 -9.98 22.42
N LYS A 177 -1.33 -11.13 23.04
CA LYS A 177 -2.52 -11.95 22.82
C LYS A 177 -3.73 -11.36 23.54
N LEU A 178 -4.92 -11.50 22.95
CA LEU A 178 -6.18 -10.95 23.49
C LEU A 178 -7.14 -12.02 24.04
N GLY A 179 -6.68 -13.26 24.18
CA GLY A 179 -7.43 -14.34 24.82
C GLY A 179 -8.73 -14.64 24.07
N PHE A 180 -9.89 -14.49 24.73
CA PHE A 180 -11.18 -14.86 24.13
C PHE A 180 -11.48 -14.15 22.80
N LEU A 181 -11.01 -12.90 22.61
CA LEU A 181 -11.23 -12.17 21.36
C LEU A 181 -10.58 -12.86 20.15
N GLU A 182 -9.53 -13.66 20.36
CA GLU A 182 -8.83 -14.41 19.31
C GLU A 182 -9.63 -15.57 18.72
N TYR A 183 -10.80 -15.86 19.30
CA TYR A 183 -11.75 -16.82 18.75
C TYR A 183 -12.81 -16.16 17.86
N ILE A 184 -12.91 -14.83 17.86
CA ILE A 184 -13.96 -14.08 17.17
C ILE A 184 -13.37 -13.19 16.06
N ILE A 185 -12.39 -12.36 16.42
CA ILE A 185 -11.81 -11.35 15.51
C ILE A 185 -10.33 -11.61 15.26
N VAL A 186 -9.84 -11.09 14.15
CA VAL A 186 -8.41 -10.97 13.87
C VAL A 186 -7.81 -10.00 14.89
N THR A 187 -6.69 -10.40 15.51
CA THR A 187 -6.00 -9.64 16.55
C THR A 187 -4.58 -9.31 16.11
N PRO A 188 -3.88 -8.40 16.81
CA PRO A 188 -2.47 -8.12 16.56
C PRO A 188 -1.59 -9.37 16.53
N SER A 189 -1.86 -10.36 17.40
CA SER A 189 -1.11 -11.62 17.41
C SER A 189 -1.29 -12.42 16.12
N HIS A 190 -2.53 -12.59 15.65
CA HIS A 190 -2.81 -13.25 14.37
C HIS A 190 -2.13 -12.54 13.21
N HIS A 191 -2.16 -11.20 13.20
CA HIS A 191 -1.64 -10.44 12.07
C HIS A 191 -0.11 -10.32 12.08
N ARG A 192 0.55 -10.39 13.25
CA ARG A 192 2.01 -10.55 13.32
C ARG A 192 2.47 -11.85 12.66
N VAL A 193 1.78 -12.96 12.94
CA VAL A 193 2.02 -14.25 12.28
C VAL A 193 1.84 -14.11 10.78
N HIS A 194 0.74 -13.49 10.36
CA HIS A 194 0.47 -13.27 8.94
C HIS A 194 1.61 -12.55 8.20
N HIS A 195 2.16 -11.49 8.81
CA HIS A 195 3.24 -10.70 8.22
C HIS A 195 4.64 -11.34 8.31
N ALA A 196 4.76 -12.49 8.96
CA ALA A 196 6.04 -13.08 9.23
C ALA A 196 6.57 -13.92 8.07
N ILE A 197 7.89 -13.89 7.87
CA ILE A 197 8.59 -14.73 6.88
C ILE A 197 9.12 -16.04 7.48
N ASN A 198 8.85 -16.30 8.77
CA ASN A 198 9.18 -17.55 9.43
C ASN A 198 8.47 -18.72 8.75
N LYS A 199 9.15 -19.87 8.64
CA LYS A 199 8.61 -21.06 7.95
C LYS A 199 7.28 -21.53 8.55
N GLU A 200 7.13 -21.40 9.86
CA GLU A 200 5.95 -21.76 10.64
C GLU A 200 4.72 -20.89 10.30
N TYR A 201 4.96 -19.67 9.81
CA TYR A 201 3.97 -18.61 9.67
C TYR A 201 3.62 -18.26 8.22
N LEU A 202 4.39 -18.78 7.24
CA LEU A 202 4.14 -18.54 5.82
C LEU A 202 2.72 -18.96 5.42
N ASP A 203 2.05 -18.06 4.70
CA ASP A 203 0.71 -18.24 4.15
C ASP A 203 -0.36 -18.59 5.20
N LYS A 204 -0.24 -18.00 6.41
CA LYS A 204 -1.19 -18.17 7.53
C LYS A 204 -1.96 -16.91 7.86
N ASN A 205 -3.08 -17.08 8.56
CA ASN A 205 -3.95 -16.04 9.12
C ASN A 205 -4.38 -14.98 8.08
N LEU A 206 -5.15 -15.43 7.09
CA LEU A 206 -5.58 -14.66 5.92
C LEU A 206 -6.93 -13.95 6.12
N SER A 207 -7.60 -14.15 7.25
CA SER A 207 -8.83 -13.42 7.58
C SER A 207 -8.55 -11.93 7.78
N GLN A 208 -9.57 -11.11 7.54
CA GLN A 208 -9.48 -9.66 7.65
C GLN A 208 -10.10 -9.17 8.96
N VAL A 209 -11.39 -9.45 9.20
CA VAL A 209 -12.06 -9.07 10.45
C VAL A 209 -12.39 -10.29 11.31
N PHE A 210 -13.08 -11.29 10.77
CA PHE A 210 -13.47 -12.48 11.54
C PHE A 210 -12.50 -13.63 11.35
N ILE A 211 -11.90 -14.12 12.44
CA ILE A 211 -10.90 -15.21 12.40
C ILE A 211 -11.49 -16.58 11.99
N ILE A 212 -12.82 -16.68 11.93
CA ILE A 212 -13.53 -17.92 11.61
C ILE A 212 -13.11 -18.50 10.26
N TRP A 213 -12.81 -17.67 9.26
CA TRP A 213 -12.45 -18.14 7.92
C TRP A 213 -11.14 -18.92 7.93
N ASP A 214 -10.13 -18.45 8.67
CA ASP A 214 -8.88 -19.18 8.84
C ASP A 214 -9.06 -20.54 9.52
N LYS A 215 -9.94 -20.60 10.52
CA LYS A 215 -10.24 -21.85 11.24
C LYS A 215 -11.03 -22.82 10.36
N LEU A 216 -12.01 -22.32 9.60
CA LEU A 216 -12.84 -23.13 8.69
C LEU A 216 -12.04 -23.68 7.50
N PHE A 217 -11.15 -22.86 6.92
CA PHE A 217 -10.46 -23.19 5.68
C PHE A 217 -8.98 -23.58 5.87
N GLY A 218 -8.55 -23.82 7.12
CA GLY A 218 -7.28 -24.47 7.46
C GLY A 218 -6.04 -23.58 7.33
N THR A 219 -6.18 -22.26 7.44
CA THR A 219 -5.07 -21.29 7.33
C THR A 219 -4.71 -20.64 8.68
N PHE A 220 -5.39 -21.01 9.76
CA PHE A 220 -5.09 -20.54 11.11
C PHE A 220 -3.72 -21.03 11.62
N GLN A 221 -2.97 -20.14 12.26
CA GLN A 221 -1.75 -20.43 12.99
C GLN A 221 -1.62 -19.48 14.18
N GLU A 222 -1.40 -20.03 15.37
CA GLU A 222 -1.14 -19.21 16.57
C GLU A 222 0.29 -18.65 16.56
N GLU A 223 0.47 -17.47 17.15
CA GLU A 223 1.80 -16.92 17.44
C GLU A 223 2.46 -17.74 18.57
N LEU A 224 3.56 -18.41 18.24
CA LEU A 224 4.31 -19.26 19.15
C LEU A 224 5.33 -18.44 19.93
N GLU A 225 5.41 -18.65 21.24
CA GLU A 225 6.32 -17.90 22.13
C GLU A 225 7.80 -18.12 21.79
N ASN A 226 8.14 -19.32 21.33
CA ASN A 226 9.51 -19.72 20.97
C ASN A 226 9.89 -19.43 19.51
N VAL A 227 8.97 -18.89 18.71
CA VAL A 227 9.21 -18.53 17.29
C VAL A 227 8.84 -17.06 17.10
N PRO A 228 9.70 -16.11 17.51
CA PRO A 228 9.40 -14.69 17.35
C PRO A 228 9.25 -14.33 15.86
N PRO A 229 8.18 -13.60 15.47
CA PRO A 229 7.97 -13.17 14.09
C PRO A 229 9.08 -12.26 13.55
N VAL A 230 9.53 -12.56 12.33
CA VAL A 230 10.44 -11.73 11.53
C VAL A 230 9.68 -11.22 10.32
N TYR A 231 9.76 -9.93 10.04
CA TYR A 231 8.93 -9.26 9.02
C TYR A 231 9.71 -8.91 7.75
N GLY A 232 8.96 -8.63 6.69
CA GLY A 232 9.45 -8.34 5.36
C GLY A 232 8.92 -9.37 4.36
N VAL A 233 9.66 -9.58 3.29
CA VAL A 233 9.34 -10.59 2.26
C VAL A 233 10.53 -11.51 2.02
N LYS A 234 10.28 -12.80 1.78
CA LYS A 234 11.32 -13.83 1.54
C LYS A 234 12.33 -13.42 0.48
N ARG A 235 11.92 -12.64 -0.53
CA ARG A 235 12.81 -12.01 -1.54
C ARG A 235 12.87 -10.50 -1.27
N PRO A 236 13.90 -10.01 -0.56
CA PRO A 236 13.99 -8.61 -0.16
C PRO A 236 13.92 -7.65 -1.34
N LEU A 237 13.06 -6.65 -1.23
CA LEU A 237 12.89 -5.64 -2.27
C LEU A 237 13.95 -4.53 -2.18
N ARG A 238 14.54 -4.32 -0.99
CA ARG A 238 15.61 -3.34 -0.73
C ARG A 238 15.29 -1.95 -1.29
N SER A 239 14.07 -1.47 -1.05
CA SER A 239 13.57 -0.18 -1.51
C SER A 239 12.49 0.32 -0.55
N TRP A 240 12.39 1.64 -0.44
CA TRP A 240 11.31 2.36 0.23
C TRP A 240 10.38 3.06 -0.76
N ASN A 241 10.61 2.94 -2.07
CA ASN A 241 9.74 3.50 -3.10
C ASN A 241 8.50 2.62 -3.32
N PRO A 242 7.30 3.06 -2.92
CA PRO A 242 6.09 2.24 -2.98
C PRO A 242 5.68 1.89 -4.41
N ILE A 243 6.05 2.72 -5.39
CA ILE A 243 5.78 2.44 -6.81
C ILE A 243 6.71 1.34 -7.30
N VAL A 244 8.01 1.43 -7.00
CA VAL A 244 8.97 0.37 -7.35
C VAL A 244 8.58 -0.96 -6.70
N ILE A 245 8.23 -0.94 -5.40
CA ILE A 245 7.79 -2.12 -4.65
C ILE A 245 6.58 -2.79 -5.33
N ASN A 246 5.54 -2.01 -5.69
CA ASN A 246 4.30 -2.52 -6.29
C ASN A 246 4.48 -3.26 -7.62
N PHE A 247 5.55 -2.96 -8.36
CA PHE A 247 5.79 -3.54 -9.69
C PHE A 247 7.03 -4.43 -9.74
N SER A 248 7.80 -4.53 -8.65
CA SER A 248 9.03 -5.32 -8.57
C SER A 248 8.80 -6.82 -8.82
N HIS A 249 7.79 -7.42 -8.17
CA HIS A 249 7.46 -8.83 -8.34
C HIS A 249 6.94 -9.11 -9.74
N LEU A 250 5.98 -8.31 -10.22
CA LEU A 250 5.45 -8.41 -11.58
C LEU A 250 6.56 -8.32 -12.64
N PHE A 251 7.48 -7.37 -12.50
CA PHE A 251 8.61 -7.23 -13.41
C PHE A 251 9.57 -8.43 -13.35
N SER A 252 9.73 -9.06 -12.19
CA SER A 252 10.46 -10.33 -12.08
C SER A 252 9.75 -11.45 -12.84
N LEU A 253 8.43 -11.59 -12.69
CA LEU A 253 7.64 -12.59 -13.42
C LEU A 253 7.72 -12.40 -14.93
N PHE A 254 7.60 -11.14 -15.40
CA PHE A 254 7.78 -10.82 -16.82
C PHE A 254 9.16 -11.23 -17.34
N LYS A 255 10.23 -10.93 -16.59
CA LYS A 255 11.60 -11.31 -16.97
C LYS A 255 11.77 -12.82 -17.04
N ASP A 256 11.23 -13.56 -16.07
CA ASP A 256 11.31 -15.01 -16.03
C ASP A 256 10.51 -15.65 -17.17
N ALA A 257 9.29 -15.17 -17.43
CA ALA A 257 8.46 -15.59 -18.56
C ALA A 257 9.13 -15.30 -19.92
N TRP A 258 9.76 -14.13 -20.05
CA TRP A 258 10.48 -13.77 -21.27
C TRP A 258 11.69 -14.67 -21.51
N ARG A 259 12.49 -14.92 -20.47
CA ARG A 259 13.78 -15.61 -20.56
C ARG A 259 13.69 -17.13 -20.63
N THR A 260 12.62 -17.75 -20.14
CA THR A 260 12.56 -19.22 -20.08
C THR A 260 12.54 -19.82 -21.48
N ASP A 261 13.27 -20.91 -21.68
CA ASP A 261 13.31 -21.65 -22.93
C ASP A 261 12.02 -22.49 -23.13
N ASN A 262 11.29 -22.77 -22.05
CA ASN A 262 10.06 -23.56 -22.10
C ASN A 262 8.86 -22.67 -22.44
N PHE A 263 8.22 -22.94 -23.58
CA PHE A 263 7.07 -22.17 -24.07
C PHE A 263 5.85 -22.24 -23.14
N VAL A 264 5.57 -23.39 -22.52
CA VAL A 264 4.48 -23.54 -21.55
C VAL A 264 4.75 -22.71 -20.30
N ASP A 265 6.02 -22.63 -19.90
CA ASP A 265 6.45 -21.90 -18.70
C ASP A 265 6.25 -20.40 -18.84
N LYS A 266 6.28 -19.87 -20.07
CA LYS A 266 5.95 -18.47 -20.37
C LYS A 266 4.52 -18.10 -19.96
N PHE A 267 3.59 -19.06 -20.00
CA PHE A 267 2.17 -18.85 -19.69
C PHE A 267 1.77 -19.38 -18.31
N ARG A 268 2.31 -20.52 -17.85
CA ARG A 268 1.89 -21.05 -16.54
C ARG A 268 2.42 -20.23 -15.37
N ILE A 269 3.58 -19.58 -15.51
CA ILE A 269 4.24 -18.82 -14.42
C ILE A 269 3.32 -17.85 -13.69
N TRP A 270 2.38 -17.23 -14.42
CA TRP A 270 1.40 -16.27 -13.89
C TRP A 270 0.42 -16.88 -12.89
N PHE A 271 0.08 -18.16 -13.07
CA PHE A 271 -0.93 -18.87 -12.30
C PHE A 271 -0.35 -19.92 -11.36
N MET A 272 0.97 -20.15 -11.41
CA MET A 272 1.66 -21.07 -10.51
C MET A 272 1.74 -20.51 -9.08
N PRO A 273 1.98 -21.38 -8.07
CA PRO A 273 2.07 -20.97 -6.69
C PRO A 273 3.09 -19.86 -6.46
N THR A 274 2.82 -18.99 -5.48
CA THR A 274 3.72 -17.88 -5.12
C THR A 274 5.16 -18.36 -4.93
N GLY A 275 6.09 -17.71 -5.61
CA GLY A 275 7.51 -18.03 -5.57
C GLY A 275 7.96 -19.06 -6.61
N TRP A 276 7.04 -19.77 -7.28
CA TRP A 276 7.37 -20.70 -8.35
C TRP A 276 8.05 -19.98 -9.53
N ARG A 277 9.10 -20.59 -10.08
CA ARG A 277 9.83 -20.10 -11.27
C ARG A 277 10.18 -21.29 -12.18
N PRO A 278 10.35 -21.06 -13.50
CA PRO A 278 10.81 -22.10 -14.43
C PRO A 278 12.18 -22.66 -14.03
N GLN A 279 12.39 -23.97 -14.19
CA GLN A 279 13.60 -24.64 -13.69
C GLN A 279 14.88 -24.12 -14.36
N ASP A 280 14.84 -23.91 -15.67
CA ASP A 280 15.95 -23.34 -16.45
C ASP A 280 16.31 -21.93 -15.97
N ILE A 281 15.30 -21.15 -15.56
CA ILE A 281 15.48 -19.82 -14.99
C ILE A 281 16.07 -19.85 -13.59
N ILE A 282 15.66 -20.80 -12.74
CA ILE A 282 16.28 -20.99 -11.41
C ILE A 282 17.77 -21.29 -11.57
N SER A 283 18.15 -22.13 -12.54
CA SER A 283 19.55 -22.48 -12.80
C SER A 283 20.37 -21.33 -13.39
N LYS A 284 19.84 -20.60 -14.40
CA LYS A 284 20.57 -19.54 -15.11
C LYS A 284 20.54 -18.19 -14.40
N TYR A 285 19.47 -17.88 -13.68
CA TYR A 285 19.22 -16.59 -13.03
C TYR A 285 18.69 -16.80 -11.60
N PRO A 286 19.52 -17.34 -10.69
CA PRO A 286 19.12 -17.54 -9.29
C PRO A 286 18.76 -16.20 -8.64
N LEU A 287 17.71 -16.21 -7.81
CA LEU A 287 17.32 -15.07 -6.98
C LEU A 287 17.63 -15.36 -5.52
N GLU A 288 18.13 -14.37 -4.80
CA GLU A 288 18.36 -14.44 -3.36
C GLU A 288 17.03 -14.58 -2.62
N SER A 289 16.97 -15.52 -1.66
CA SER A 289 15.83 -15.77 -0.78
C SER A 289 16.36 -15.91 0.65
N ILE A 290 15.65 -15.32 1.62
CA ILE A 290 16.00 -15.41 3.04
C ILE A 290 15.67 -16.81 3.53
N GLU A 291 16.67 -17.65 3.78
CA GLU A 291 16.45 -18.97 4.40
C GLU A 291 16.51 -18.95 5.93
N SER A 292 17.31 -18.03 6.51
CA SER A 292 17.43 -17.83 7.95
C SER A 292 16.88 -16.45 8.35
N PRO A 293 15.58 -16.31 8.68
CA PRO A 293 14.96 -15.02 9.00
C PRO A 293 15.70 -14.22 10.09
N TYR A 294 16.19 -14.89 11.13
CA TYR A 294 16.86 -14.24 12.25
C TYR A 294 18.23 -13.64 11.92
N GLU A 295 18.88 -14.09 10.85
CA GLU A 295 20.18 -13.60 10.39
C GLU A 295 20.04 -12.47 9.35
N TYR A 296 18.81 -12.23 8.88
CA TYR A 296 18.55 -11.28 7.81
C TYR A 296 18.84 -9.84 8.25
N LYS A 297 19.78 -9.20 7.55
CA LYS A 297 20.05 -7.77 7.72
C LYS A 297 19.04 -6.94 6.94
N LYS A 298 18.10 -6.37 7.69
CA LYS A 298 17.09 -5.44 7.19
C LYS A 298 17.68 -4.27 6.38
N TYR A 299 16.99 -3.86 5.32
CA TYR A 299 17.28 -2.68 4.50
C TYR A 299 17.18 -1.39 5.33
N TYR A 300 18.34 -0.73 5.49
CA TYR A 300 18.46 0.54 6.20
C TYR A 300 19.73 1.28 5.76
N PRO A 301 19.74 1.89 4.55
CA PRO A 301 20.85 2.72 4.13
C PRO A 301 21.13 3.84 5.15
N LYS A 302 22.40 4.20 5.31
CA LYS A 302 22.82 5.27 6.21
C LYS A 302 22.52 6.62 5.55
N LEU A 303 21.46 7.30 6.00
CA LEU A 303 21.09 8.63 5.53
C LEU A 303 21.51 9.72 6.52
N SER A 304 22.07 10.83 6.04
CA SER A 304 22.33 12.01 6.85
C SER A 304 21.04 12.60 7.42
N MET A 305 21.15 13.25 8.58
CA MET A 305 20.01 13.91 9.23
C MET A 305 19.38 14.97 8.31
N LYS A 306 20.19 15.67 7.50
CA LYS A 306 19.72 16.68 6.55
C LYS A 306 18.81 16.07 5.48
N LEU A 307 19.20 14.91 4.94
CA LEU A 307 18.38 14.20 3.96
C LEU A 307 17.07 13.68 4.57
N GLN A 308 17.13 13.18 5.81
CA GLN A 308 15.92 12.72 6.51
C GLN A 308 14.95 13.88 6.75
N ILE A 309 15.43 15.05 7.20
CA ILE A 309 14.62 16.26 7.38
C ILE A 309 14.00 16.69 6.04
N TRP A 310 14.80 16.71 4.97
CA TRP A 310 14.32 17.07 3.64
C TRP A 310 13.24 16.10 3.14
N SER A 311 13.40 14.80 3.38
CA SER A 311 12.43 13.78 2.97
C SER A 311 11.07 13.99 3.68
N TRP A 312 11.09 14.29 4.97
CA TRP A 312 9.86 14.64 5.71
C TRP A 312 9.24 15.95 5.21
N PHE A 313 10.04 16.97 4.94
CA PHE A 313 9.55 18.22 4.35
C PHE A 313 8.83 18.00 3.00
N GLN A 314 9.45 17.23 2.11
CA GLN A 314 8.84 16.86 0.83
C GLN A 314 7.54 16.07 1.01
N TYR A 315 7.51 15.12 1.95
CA TYR A 315 6.29 14.39 2.28
C TYR A 315 5.16 15.32 2.73
N PHE A 316 5.43 16.25 3.64
CA PHE A 316 4.40 17.19 4.08
C PHE A 316 3.87 18.04 2.92
N LEU A 317 4.73 18.49 2.01
CA LEU A 317 4.30 19.19 0.80
C LEU A 317 3.41 18.33 -0.10
N VAL A 318 3.82 17.08 -0.37
CA VAL A 318 3.01 16.14 -1.17
C VAL A 318 1.68 15.82 -0.46
N PHE A 319 1.69 15.71 0.86
CA PHE A 319 0.50 15.54 1.68
C PHE A 319 -0.43 16.76 1.55
N PHE A 320 0.10 17.99 1.60
CA PHE A 320 -0.71 19.19 1.37
C PHE A 320 -1.29 19.23 -0.05
N PHE A 321 -0.51 18.87 -1.08
CA PHE A 321 -1.03 18.74 -2.44
C PHE A 321 -2.12 17.67 -2.54
N MET A 322 -1.98 16.54 -1.83
CA MET A 322 -3.00 15.50 -1.78
C MET A 322 -4.30 16.01 -1.15
N ILE A 323 -4.20 16.65 0.02
CA ILE A 323 -5.38 17.20 0.73
C ILE A 323 -6.05 18.27 -0.12
N TYR A 324 -5.28 19.13 -0.80
CA TYR A 324 -5.83 20.08 -1.76
C TYR A 324 -6.59 19.36 -2.89
N PHE A 325 -5.94 18.38 -3.52
CA PHE A 325 -6.50 17.61 -4.63
C PHE A 325 -7.83 16.94 -4.29
N ILE A 326 -7.91 16.20 -3.18
CA ILE A 326 -9.13 15.46 -2.82
C ILE A 326 -10.28 16.40 -2.42
N ASN A 327 -10.00 17.55 -1.79
CA ASN A 327 -11.04 18.49 -1.35
C ASN A 327 -11.54 19.39 -2.49
N HIS A 328 -10.76 19.55 -3.55
CA HIS A 328 -11.11 20.35 -4.73
C HIS A 328 -11.36 19.51 -5.97
N LEU A 329 -11.54 18.19 -5.81
CA LEU A 329 -11.76 17.27 -6.94
C LEU A 329 -12.95 17.65 -7.83
N HIS A 330 -13.95 18.33 -7.25
CA HIS A 330 -15.12 18.83 -7.96
C HIS A 330 -14.85 20.02 -8.90
N LEU A 331 -13.69 20.68 -8.75
CA LEU A 331 -13.27 21.79 -9.62
C LEU A 331 -12.55 21.29 -10.88
N PHE A 332 -11.98 20.09 -10.83
CA PHE A 332 -11.17 19.56 -11.93
C PHE A 332 -12.04 18.84 -12.95
N ASP A 333 -11.78 19.10 -14.23
CA ASP A 333 -12.19 18.17 -15.26
C ASP A 333 -11.36 16.87 -15.20
N PHE A 334 -11.72 15.88 -16.04
CA PHE A 334 -11.01 14.61 -16.06
C PHE A 334 -9.51 14.75 -16.42
N THR A 335 -9.18 15.67 -17.32
CA THR A 335 -7.82 15.89 -17.80
C THR A 335 -6.99 16.56 -16.70
N GLU A 336 -7.49 17.63 -16.11
CA GLU A 336 -6.86 18.33 -15.00
C GLU A 336 -6.66 17.39 -13.80
N GLY A 337 -7.70 16.64 -13.44
CA GLY A 337 -7.63 15.66 -12.35
C GLY A 337 -6.56 14.59 -12.60
N THR A 338 -6.44 14.12 -13.85
CA THR A 338 -5.42 13.16 -14.26
C THR A 338 -4.02 13.75 -14.21
N LEU A 339 -3.83 14.99 -14.71
CA LEU A 339 -2.54 15.68 -14.67
C LEU A 339 -2.06 15.91 -13.22
N TYR A 340 -2.96 16.30 -12.33
CA TYR A 340 -2.65 16.46 -10.90
C TYR A 340 -2.26 15.11 -10.28
N ALA A 341 -3.02 14.04 -10.56
CA ALA A 341 -2.72 12.70 -10.07
C ALA A 341 -1.34 12.20 -10.56
N ILE A 342 -1.00 12.42 -11.83
CA ILE A 342 0.32 12.10 -12.38
C ILE A 342 1.42 12.89 -11.66
N PHE A 343 1.21 14.19 -11.44
CA PHE A 343 2.15 15.02 -10.70
C PHE A 343 2.39 14.49 -9.28
N LEU A 344 1.34 14.08 -8.56
CA LEU A 344 1.45 13.49 -7.23
C LEU A 344 2.23 12.16 -7.25
N PHE A 345 1.94 11.27 -8.21
CA PHE A 345 2.70 10.02 -8.38
C PHE A 345 4.18 10.27 -8.63
N ILE A 346 4.52 11.18 -9.53
CA ILE A 346 5.92 11.55 -9.82
C ILE A 346 6.57 12.19 -8.59
N SER A 347 5.83 12.99 -7.83
CA SER A 347 6.34 13.61 -6.59
C SER A 347 6.69 12.55 -5.53
N ILE A 348 5.82 11.56 -5.34
CA ILE A 348 6.06 10.44 -4.43
C ILE A 348 7.25 9.59 -4.91
N TYR A 349 7.31 9.31 -6.23
CA TYR A 349 8.43 8.58 -6.82
C TYR A 349 9.75 9.32 -6.58
N SER A 350 9.80 10.62 -6.90
CA SER A 350 11.01 11.45 -6.73
C SER A 350 11.51 11.43 -5.28
N LEU A 351 10.61 11.72 -4.33
CA LEU A 351 10.90 11.69 -2.89
C LEU A 351 11.47 10.34 -2.47
N THR A 352 10.79 9.25 -2.80
CA THR A 352 11.16 7.93 -2.29
C THR A 352 12.36 7.32 -3.01
N SER A 353 12.60 7.68 -4.28
CA SER A 353 13.86 7.37 -4.97
C SER A 353 15.06 8.08 -4.32
N LEU A 354 14.87 9.31 -3.84
CA LEU A 354 15.92 10.01 -3.10
C LEU A 354 16.19 9.33 -1.75
N MET A 355 15.15 8.86 -1.05
CA MET A 355 15.29 8.09 0.20
C MET A 355 16.10 6.80 -0.02
N ASP A 356 15.95 6.16 -1.17
CA ASP A 356 16.70 4.96 -1.58
C ASP A 356 18.12 5.25 -2.08
N LEU A 357 18.54 6.53 -2.13
CA LEU A 357 19.81 6.98 -2.74
C LEU A 357 19.95 6.52 -4.20
N ASP A 358 18.84 6.47 -4.93
CA ASP A 358 18.80 6.07 -6.32
C ASP A 358 19.59 7.05 -7.21
N SER A 359 20.35 6.52 -8.17
CA SER A 359 21.17 7.32 -9.09
C SER A 359 20.38 8.31 -9.96
N THR A 360 19.11 8.04 -10.17
CA THR A 360 18.21 8.76 -11.07
C THR A 360 17.25 9.68 -10.33
N ALA A 361 17.31 9.74 -8.99
CA ALA A 361 16.40 10.56 -8.18
C ALA A 361 16.35 12.03 -8.64
N TRP A 362 17.50 12.62 -8.98
CA TRP A 362 17.58 13.99 -9.50
C TRP A 362 16.89 14.16 -10.87
N ILE A 363 16.89 13.13 -11.73
CA ILE A 363 16.22 13.19 -13.04
C ILE A 363 14.70 13.26 -12.83
N VAL A 364 14.18 12.42 -11.95
CA VAL A 364 12.75 12.41 -11.63
C VAL A 364 12.33 13.71 -10.95
N GLU A 365 13.17 14.27 -10.09
CA GLU A 365 12.90 15.55 -9.46
C GLU A 365 12.85 16.70 -10.48
N ILE A 366 13.77 16.74 -11.44
CA ILE A 366 13.73 17.72 -12.52
C ILE A 366 12.43 17.54 -13.32
N LEU A 367 12.06 16.30 -13.68
CA LEU A 367 10.81 16.02 -14.39
C LEU A 367 9.59 16.54 -13.59
N LYS A 368 9.50 16.23 -12.29
CA LYS A 368 8.44 16.72 -11.40
C LYS A 368 8.34 18.24 -11.42
N SER A 369 9.48 18.91 -11.22
CA SER A 369 9.56 20.37 -11.14
C SER A 369 9.25 21.03 -12.48
N SER A 370 9.74 20.46 -13.59
CA SER A 370 9.43 20.93 -14.93
C SER A 370 7.95 20.80 -15.26
N LEU A 371 7.29 19.69 -14.87
CA LEU A 371 5.84 19.54 -15.04
C LEU A 371 5.06 20.58 -14.25
N GLY A 372 5.45 20.83 -12.99
CA GLY A 372 4.81 21.84 -12.14
C GLY A 372 4.96 23.25 -12.70
N LEU A 373 6.18 23.63 -13.11
CA LEU A 373 6.47 24.93 -13.72
C LEU A 373 5.76 25.11 -15.06
N LEU A 374 5.74 24.06 -15.91
CA LEU A 374 5.05 24.09 -17.20
C LEU A 374 3.55 24.28 -17.01
N TYR A 375 2.94 23.62 -16.02
CA TYR A 375 1.53 23.77 -15.72
C TYR A 375 1.20 25.23 -15.36
N ILE A 376 1.95 25.82 -14.41
CA ILE A 376 1.76 27.22 -13.99
C ILE A 376 1.98 28.17 -15.18
N TYR A 377 2.95 27.89 -16.05
CA TYR A 377 3.21 28.69 -17.23
C TYR A 377 2.06 28.67 -18.25
N ILE A 378 1.49 27.49 -18.54
CA ILE A 378 0.42 27.32 -19.53
C ILE A 378 -0.89 27.91 -19.01
N TYR A 379 -1.26 27.60 -17.77
CA TYR A 379 -2.57 27.92 -17.21
C TYR A 379 -2.59 29.22 -16.40
N GLY A 380 -1.44 29.81 -16.10
CA GLY A 380 -1.31 31.00 -15.26
C GLY A 380 -1.61 30.77 -13.77
N ASP A 381 -1.98 29.54 -13.41
CA ASP A 381 -2.35 29.15 -12.06
C ASP A 381 -2.00 27.69 -11.74
N TRP A 382 -1.82 27.39 -10.47
CA TRP A 382 -1.74 26.03 -9.96
C TRP A 382 -3.14 25.52 -9.62
N PHE A 383 -3.82 24.93 -10.61
CA PHE A 383 -5.08 24.19 -10.39
C PHE A 383 -6.14 24.96 -9.57
N TYR A 384 -6.41 26.22 -9.92
CA TYR A 384 -7.35 27.12 -9.21
C TYR A 384 -6.89 27.59 -7.82
N ALA A 385 -5.64 27.33 -7.41
CA ALA A 385 -5.16 27.66 -6.08
C ALA A 385 -4.98 29.17 -5.85
N ALA A 386 -4.72 29.98 -6.89
CA ALA A 386 -4.58 31.43 -6.73
C ALA A 386 -5.87 32.10 -6.26
N GLY A 387 -7.04 31.49 -6.53
CA GLY A 387 -8.32 31.93 -6.00
C GLY A 387 -8.43 31.84 -4.48
N TYR A 388 -7.63 30.97 -3.85
CA TYR A 388 -7.59 30.78 -2.39
C TYR A 388 -6.38 31.47 -1.74
N PHE A 389 -5.25 31.50 -2.44
CA PHE A 389 -4.02 32.14 -1.96
C PHE A 389 -3.25 32.79 -3.12
N SER A 390 -3.36 34.11 -3.24
CA SER A 390 -2.87 34.88 -4.39
C SER A 390 -1.36 34.72 -4.68
N ASN A 391 -0.55 34.45 -3.66
CA ASN A 391 0.90 34.29 -3.80
C ASN A 391 1.35 32.83 -4.08
N ILE A 392 0.41 31.89 -4.26
CA ILE A 392 0.74 30.45 -4.37
C ILE A 392 1.69 30.15 -5.54
N ASN A 393 1.46 30.76 -6.70
CA ASN A 393 2.24 30.48 -7.91
C ASN A 393 3.71 30.87 -7.73
N SER A 394 3.96 32.06 -7.18
CA SER A 394 5.32 32.52 -6.88
C SER A 394 6.04 31.60 -5.90
N LEU A 395 5.35 31.15 -4.84
CA LEU A 395 5.93 30.21 -3.88
C LEU A 395 6.23 28.85 -4.51
N LEU A 396 5.34 28.32 -5.36
CA LEU A 396 5.52 27.05 -6.04
C LEU A 396 6.67 27.10 -7.04
N ILE A 397 6.81 28.20 -7.79
CA ILE A 397 7.95 28.39 -8.71
C ILE A 397 9.27 28.35 -7.93
N ILE A 398 9.37 29.08 -6.81
CA ILE A 398 10.55 29.05 -5.94
C ILE A 398 10.80 27.64 -5.40
N TYR A 399 9.75 26.97 -4.93
CA TYR A 399 9.84 25.59 -4.45
C TYR A 399 10.39 24.64 -5.51
N PHE A 400 9.85 24.63 -6.73
CA PHE A 400 10.30 23.71 -7.80
C PHE A 400 11.77 23.90 -8.16
N ILE A 401 12.23 25.15 -8.21
CA ILE A 401 13.64 25.46 -8.47
C ILE A 401 14.51 24.98 -7.30
N LEU A 402 14.19 25.40 -6.08
CA LEU A 402 14.96 25.04 -4.88
C LEU A 402 14.98 23.52 -4.65
N SER A 403 13.85 22.86 -4.86
CA SER A 403 13.70 21.43 -4.67
C SER A 403 14.61 20.66 -5.62
N SER A 404 14.65 21.05 -6.89
CA SER A 404 15.57 20.48 -7.88
C SER A 404 17.04 20.64 -7.46
N LEU A 405 17.44 21.83 -7.01
CA LEU A 405 18.82 22.09 -6.56
C LEU A 405 19.20 21.26 -5.34
N VAL A 406 18.30 21.14 -4.36
CA VAL A 406 18.54 20.36 -3.14
C VAL A 406 18.63 18.86 -3.43
N VAL A 407 17.77 18.32 -4.28
CA VAL A 407 17.83 16.90 -4.66
C VAL A 407 19.09 16.59 -5.48
N ILE A 408 19.50 17.47 -6.39
CA ILE A 408 20.77 17.34 -7.12
C ILE A 408 21.94 17.30 -6.11
N TYR A 409 21.95 18.20 -5.14
CA TYR A 409 22.97 18.23 -4.09
C TYR A 409 23.06 16.90 -3.33
N PHE A 410 21.93 16.36 -2.85
CA PHE A 410 21.92 15.09 -2.13
C PHE A 410 22.31 13.91 -3.03
N SER A 411 21.81 13.87 -4.26
CA SER A 411 22.11 12.80 -5.22
C SER A 411 23.60 12.71 -5.55
N LEU A 412 24.31 13.84 -5.60
CA LEU A 412 25.74 13.89 -5.89
C LEU A 412 26.62 13.64 -4.67
N ASN A 413 26.20 14.06 -3.47
CA ASN A 413 27.05 14.07 -2.27
C ASN A 413 26.75 12.93 -1.30
N GLU A 414 25.47 12.66 -1.00
CA GLU A 414 25.07 11.65 -0.02
C GLU A 414 25.36 10.22 -0.53
N ARG A 415 25.13 10.00 -1.83
CA ARG A 415 25.40 8.70 -2.46
C ARG A 415 26.88 8.32 -2.38
N LYS A 416 27.81 9.28 -2.54
CA LYS A 416 29.25 9.02 -2.43
C LYS A 416 29.67 8.57 -1.02
N ILE A 417 29.03 9.13 0.01
CA ILE A 417 29.31 8.80 1.42
C ILE A 417 28.82 7.39 1.77
N SER A 418 27.71 6.94 1.18
CA SER A 418 27.13 5.62 1.47
C SER A 418 27.86 4.44 0.83
N TYR A 419 28.54 4.64 -0.31
CA TYR A 419 29.28 3.58 -1.02
C TYR A 419 30.77 3.51 -0.65
N ASN A 420 31.32 4.54 0.00
CA ASN A 420 32.67 4.52 0.57
C ASN A 420 32.56 4.54 2.10
N PRO A 421 32.41 3.38 2.76
CA PRO A 421 32.55 3.34 4.21
C PRO A 421 34.01 3.69 4.54
N ILE A 422 34.21 4.81 5.25
CA ILE A 422 35.46 5.10 5.96
C ILE A 422 35.68 4.00 7.02
#